data_AF-A0A7Y1UVE1-F1
#
_entry.id   AF-A0A7Y1UVE1-F1
#
_cell.length_a   1.000
_cell.length_b   1.000
_cell.length_c   1.000
_cell.angle_alpha   90.00
_cell.angle_beta   90.00
_cell.angle_gamma   90.00
#
_symmetry.space_group_name_H-M   'P 1'
#
loop_
_entity.id
_entity.type
_entity.pdbx_description
1 polymer ?
#
loop_
_entity_poly.entity_id
_entity_poly.type
_entity_poly.pdbx_seq_one_letter_code
_entity_poly.pdbx_strand_id
1 'polypeptide(L)' 'MNQLPVTLEEIQAFNAEIVPFCAEMNIHLESIEDGMAWSRFTYEERWTRPVDFVAGPILMAMADATFYWALFTKIG' A
#
# COMPACT_ATOMS: atom_id res chain seq x y z
N MET A 1 -10.03 17.37 -16.70
CA MET A 1 -9.22 16.43 -15.91
C MET A 1 -9.40 15.08 -16.56
N ASN A 2 -8.33 14.44 -17.05
CA ASN A 2 -8.45 13.06 -17.53
C ASN A 2 -8.73 12.16 -16.33
N GLN A 3 -9.72 11.28 -16.48
CA GLN A 3 -10.03 10.26 -15.49
C GLN A 3 -8.89 9.22 -15.44
N LEU A 4 -8.52 8.76 -14.25
CA LEU A 4 -7.52 7.70 -14.10
C LEU A 4 -8.07 6.40 -14.74
N PRO A 5 -7.19 5.54 -15.31
CA PRO A 5 -7.58 4.25 -15.87
C PRO A 5 -8.20 3.28 -14.84
N VAL A 6 -7.85 3.45 -13.56
CA VAL A 6 -8.30 2.61 -12.44
C VAL A 6 -8.69 3.50 -11.25
N THR A 7 -9.68 3.08 -10.48
CA THR A 7 -10.13 3.76 -9.25
C THR A 7 -9.40 3.26 -8.01
N LEU A 8 -9.53 4.00 -6.92
CA LEU A 8 -9.02 3.60 -5.60
C LEU A 8 -9.69 2.29 -5.15
N GLU A 9 -11.00 2.19 -5.32
CA GLU A 9 -11.81 1.05 -4.90
C GLU A 9 -11.44 -0.21 -5.68
N GLU A 10 -11.13 -0.08 -6.98
CA GLU A 10 -10.68 -1.19 -7.82
C GLU A 10 -9.33 -1.73 -7.35
N ILE A 11 -8.36 -0.86 -7.04
CA ILE A 11 -7.07 -1.29 -6.49
C ILE A 11 -7.26 -1.91 -5.10
N GLN A 12 -8.12 -1.35 -4.25
CA GLN A 12 -8.41 -1.91 -2.93
C GLN A 12 -9.05 -3.31 -3.03
N ALA A 13 -9.97 -3.52 -3.97
CA ALA A 13 -10.57 -4.83 -4.23
C ALA A 13 -9.51 -5.84 -4.73
N PHE A 14 -8.67 -5.43 -5.68
CA PHE A 14 -7.54 -6.24 -6.15
C PHE A 14 -6.60 -6.62 -5.01
N ASN A 15 -6.28 -5.68 -4.12
CA ASN A 15 -5.40 -5.94 -2.99
C ASN A 15 -5.99 -6.96 -2.02
N ALA A 16 -7.29 -6.86 -1.73
CA ALA A 16 -7.98 -7.79 -0.85
C ALA A 16 -7.97 -9.23 -1.41
N GLU A 17 -7.97 -9.39 -2.74
CA GLU A 17 -7.96 -10.69 -3.40
C GLU A 17 -6.54 -11.26 -3.57
N ILE A 18 -5.60 -10.46 -4.07
CA ILE A 18 -4.29 -10.94 -4.54
C ILE A 18 -3.19 -10.75 -3.50
N VAL A 19 -3.25 -9.69 -2.71
CA VAL A 19 -2.23 -9.36 -1.69
C VAL A 19 -2.84 -9.04 -0.33
N PRO A 20 -3.70 -9.94 0.23
CA PRO A 20 -4.40 -9.68 1.49
C PRO A 20 -3.43 -9.44 2.66
N PHE A 21 -2.21 -9.97 2.57
CA PHE A 21 -1.14 -9.78 3.55
C PHE A 21 -0.77 -8.31 3.78
N CYS A 22 -1.02 -7.39 2.83
CA CYS A 22 -0.77 -5.96 3.06
C CYS A 22 -1.63 -5.44 4.22
N ALA A 23 -2.91 -5.80 4.24
CA ALA A 23 -3.82 -5.44 5.33
C ALA A 23 -3.46 -6.17 6.63
N GLU A 24 -3.04 -7.44 6.55
CA GLU A 24 -2.57 -8.20 7.72
C GLU A 24 -1.36 -7.53 8.38
N MET A 25 -0.47 -6.93 7.58
CA MET A 25 0.68 -6.12 7.99
C MET A 25 0.35 -4.65 8.30
N ASN A 26 -0.93 -4.28 8.41
CA ASN A 26 -1.40 -2.91 8.68
C ASN A 26 -1.01 -1.86 7.63
N ILE A 27 -0.79 -2.26 6.37
CA ILE A 27 -0.46 -1.35 5.26
C ILE A 27 -1.73 -1.15 4.42
N HIS A 28 -2.16 0.10 4.28
CA HIS A 28 -3.39 0.45 3.56
C HIS A 28 -3.13 1.52 2.50
N LEU A 29 -3.77 1.37 1.33
CA LEU A 29 -3.82 2.42 0.30
C LEU A 29 -4.84 3.49 0.69
N GLU A 30 -4.40 4.74 0.78
CA GLU A 30 -5.23 5.87 1.22
C GLU A 30 -5.80 6.67 0.06
N SER A 31 -4.96 6.97 -0.93
CA SER A 31 -5.33 7.76 -2.09
C SER A 31 -4.41 7.47 -3.27
N ILE A 32 -4.88 7.80 -4.46
CA ILE A 32 -4.14 7.68 -5.72
C ILE A 32 -4.29 8.96 -6.55
N GLU A 33 -3.24 9.28 -7.30
CA GLU A 33 -3.23 10.30 -8.34
C GLU A 33 -2.45 9.77 -9.55
N ASP A 34 -2.36 10.53 -10.64
CA ASP A 34 -1.70 10.09 -11.87
C ASP A 34 -0.19 9.83 -11.66
N GLY A 35 0.18 8.54 -11.53
CA GLY A 35 1.54 8.08 -11.24
C GLY A 35 1.93 8.14 -9.78
N MET A 36 0.96 8.32 -8.87
CA MET A 36 1.22 8.48 -7.45
C MET A 36 0.24 7.67 -6.60
N ALA A 37 0.72 7.19 -5.46
CA ALA A 37 -0.10 6.55 -4.44
C ALA A 37 0.40 6.95 -3.06
N TRP A 38 -0.53 7.07 -2.13
CA TRP A 38 -0.24 7.30 -0.71
C TRP A 38 -0.73 6.11 0.09
N SER A 39 0.12 5.61 0.96
CA SER A 39 -0.21 4.51 1.85
C SER A 39 0.01 4.93 3.29
N ARG A 40 -0.70 4.24 4.20
CA ARG A 40 -0.56 4.39 5.64
C ARG A 40 -0.26 3.05 6.26
N PHE A 41 0.73 3.06 7.17
CA PHE A 41 1.00 1.96 8.07
C PHE A 41 0.51 2.31 9.47
N THR A 42 -0.26 1.42 10.09
CA THR A 42 -0.68 1.57 11.50
C THR A 42 0.29 0.81 12.40
N TYR A 43 1.03 1.56 13.22
CA TYR A 43 2.01 1.01 14.16
C TYR A 43 1.37 0.07 15.18
N GLU A 44 1.98 -1.11 15.35
CA GLU A 44 1.69 -2.06 16.43
C GLU A 44 2.99 -2.74 16.86
N GLU A 45 3.09 -3.06 18.15
CA GLU A 45 4.30 -3.64 18.77
C GLU A 45 4.76 -4.93 18.06
N ARG A 46 3.83 -5.76 17.57
CA ARG A 46 4.14 -6.99 16.81
C ARG A 46 4.95 -6.76 15.52
N TRP A 47 4.97 -5.53 15.00
CA TRP A 47 5.70 -5.14 13.78
C TRP A 47 7.05 -4.48 14.06
N THR A 48 7.50 -4.51 15.31
CA THR A 48 8.73 -3.86 15.75
C THR A 48 9.87 -4.85 15.97
N ARG A 49 11.06 -4.30 16.14
CA ARG A 49 12.28 -4.98 16.59
C ARG A 49 12.64 -4.46 17.99
N PRO A 50 13.63 -5.07 18.70
CA PRO A 50 14.10 -4.53 19.96
C PRO A 50 14.34 -3.02 19.87
N VAL A 51 13.90 -2.30 20.90
CA VAL A 51 13.92 -0.83 20.96
C VAL A 51 12.85 -0.14 20.07
N ASP A 52 11.72 -0.80 19.82
CA ASP A 52 10.47 -0.23 19.25
C ASP A 52 10.57 0.36 17.82
N PHE A 53 11.61 0.00 17.06
CA PHE A 53 11.72 0.38 15.66
C PHE A 53 10.89 -0.55 14.77
N VAL A 54 10.19 0.01 13.78
CA VAL A 54 9.49 -0.76 12.75
C VAL A 54 10.47 -1.70 12.05
N ALA A 55 10.11 -2.98 11.94
CA ALA A 55 10.94 -3.98 11.31
C ALA A 55 11.21 -3.61 9.84
N GLY A 56 12.47 -3.68 9.41
CA GLY A 56 12.88 -3.40 8.02
C GLY A 56 12.02 -4.08 6.94
N PRO A 57 11.60 -5.36 7.10
CA PRO A 57 10.68 -6.00 6.17
C PRO A 57 9.33 -5.29 5.99
N ILE A 58 8.79 -4.67 7.04
CA ILE A 58 7.54 -3.91 6.98
C ILE A 58 7.73 -2.60 6.20
N LEU A 59 8.86 -1.92 6.43
CA LEU A 59 9.23 -0.75 5.64
C LEU A 59 9.36 -1.08 4.15
N MET A 60 10.00 -2.23 3.84
CA MET A 60 10.14 -2.71 2.47
C MET A 60 8.80 -3.08 1.85
N ALA A 61 7.95 -3.83 2.57
CA ALA A 61 6.63 -4.22 2.08
C ALA A 61 5.74 -2.99 1.80
N MET A 62 5.77 -1.98 2.68
CA MET A 62 5.03 -0.74 2.47
C MET A 62 5.55 0.02 1.24
N ALA A 63 6.85 0.14 1.08
CA ALA A 63 7.45 0.80 -0.09
C ALA A 63 7.09 0.07 -1.40
N ASP A 64 7.19 -1.26 -1.41
CA ASP A 64 6.89 -2.10 -2.58
C ASP A 64 5.41 -1.98 -2.99
N ALA A 65 4.49 -2.18 -2.04
CA ALA A 65 3.06 -2.06 -2.30
C ALA A 65 2.68 -0.66 -2.82
N THR A 66 3.19 0.39 -2.17
CA THR A 66 2.91 1.78 -2.58
C THR A 66 3.41 2.06 -4.00
N PHE A 67 4.58 1.53 -4.36
CA PHE A 67 5.13 1.71 -5.70
C PHE A 67 4.26 1.04 -6.76
N TYR A 68 3.82 -0.21 -6.52
CA TYR A 68 2.92 -0.88 -7.47
C TYR A 68 1.55 -0.21 -7.59
N TRP A 69 0.99 0.31 -6.49
CA TRP A 69 -0.26 1.06 -6.57
C TRP A 69 -0.11 2.33 -7.39
N ALA A 70 1.01 3.05 -7.25
CA ALA A 70 1.32 4.19 -8.12
C ALA A 70 1.45 3.76 -9.58
N LEU A 71 2.08 2.62 -9.86
CA LEU A 71 2.19 2.08 -11.21
C LEU A 71 0.84 1.69 -11.82
N PHE A 72 -0.07 1.09 -11.04
CA PHE A 72 -1.42 0.73 -11.49
C PHE A 72 -2.20 1.93 -12.01
N THR A 73 -1.97 3.13 -11.47
CA THR A 73 -2.59 4.36 -12.01
C THR A 73 -2.16 4.70 -13.44
N LYS A 74 -1.06 4.12 -13.94
CA LYS A 74 -0.53 4.32 -15.30
C LYS A 74 -0.87 3.19 -16.25
N ILE A 75 -0.97 1.97 -15.74
CA ILE A 75 -1.11 0.76 -16.56
C ILE A 75 -2.49 0.11 -16.48
N GLY A 76 -3.36 0.64 -15.61
CA GLY A 76 -4.66 0.10 -15.23
C GLY A 76 -5.36 -0.70 -16.31
#